data_AF-A0A956DQA6-F1
#
_entry.id   AF-A0A956DQA6-F1
#
_cell.length_a   1.000
_cell.length_b   1.000
_cell.length_c   1.000
_cell.angle_alpha   90.00
_cell.angle_beta   90.00
_cell.angle_gamma   90.00
#
_symmetry.space_group_name_H-M   'P 1'
#
loop_
_entity.id
_entity.type
_entity.pdbx_description
1 polymer ?
#
loop_
_entity_poly.entity_id
_entity_poly.type
_entity_poly.pdbx_seq_one_letter_code
_entity_poly.pdbx_strand_id
1 'polypeptide(L)' 'MAANPAQDPVVQFNTTPEQYKHWKLSFEGPVAQLVMKVDEEHPLREGYALKLNSYDLSVDVELADAVQRLRFEHPEVK' A
#
# COMPACT_ATOMS: atom_id res chain seq x y z
N MET A 1 -2.14 24.36 -24.81
CA MET A 1 -1.65 22.97 -24.89
C MET A 1 -2.60 22.13 -24.07
N ALA A 2 -3.42 21.29 -24.72
CA ALA A 2 -4.43 20.50 -24.03
C ALA A 2 -3.76 19.38 -23.23
N ALA A 3 -4.16 19.21 -21.97
CA ALA A 3 -3.76 18.06 -21.17
C ALA A 3 -4.20 16.79 -21.90
N ASN A 4 -3.24 15.93 -22.23
CA ASN A 4 -3.51 14.59 -22.72
C ASN A 4 -4.26 13.86 -21.59
N PRO A 5 -5.44 13.24 -21.82
CA PRO A 5 -6.06 12.43 -20.79
C PRO A 5 -5.11 11.25 -20.57
N ALA A 6 -4.29 11.34 -19.53
CA ALA A 6 -3.49 10.22 -19.07
C ALA A 6 -4.47 9.06 -18.94
N GLN A 7 -4.29 8.01 -19.74
CA GLN A 7 -5.12 6.83 -19.60
C GLN A 7 -4.98 6.37 -18.16
N ASP A 8 -6.09 6.31 -17.43
CA ASP A 8 -6.07 5.81 -16.07
C ASP A 8 -5.41 4.44 -16.09
N PRO A 9 -4.25 4.26 -15.43
CA PRO A 9 -3.55 2.99 -15.46
C PRO A 9 -4.49 1.91 -14.94
N VAL A 10 -4.47 0.74 -15.57
CA VAL A 10 -5.23 -0.42 -15.08
C VAL A 10 -4.75 -0.72 -13.67
N VAL A 11 -5.60 -0.46 -12.69
CA VAL A 11 -5.27 -0.66 -11.28
C VAL A 11 -5.20 -2.15 -11.00
N GLN A 12 -4.03 -2.61 -10.55
CA GLN A 12 -3.85 -3.96 -10.06
C GLN A 12 -4.17 -3.99 -8.57
N PHE A 13 -5.22 -4.74 -8.20
CA PHE A 13 -5.63 -4.92 -6.81
C PHE A 13 -4.93 -6.10 -6.12
N ASN A 14 -4.28 -6.97 -6.89
CA ASN A 14 -3.54 -8.11 -6.36
C ASN A 14 -2.10 -7.67 -6.05
N THR A 15 -1.65 -7.91 -4.82
CA THR A 15 -0.29 -7.60 -4.37
C THR A 15 0.18 -8.66 -3.34
N THR A 16 1.44 -8.58 -2.93
CA THR A 16 2.01 -9.42 -1.86
C THR A 16 2.98 -8.57 -1.01
N PRO A 17 3.32 -8.99 0.23
CA PRO A 17 4.15 -8.20 1.13
C PRO A 17 5.55 -7.88 0.59
N GLU A 18 6.08 -8.74 -0.29
CA GLU A 18 7.37 -8.51 -0.96
C GLU A 18 7.33 -7.36 -1.96
N GLN A 19 6.13 -6.96 -2.41
CA GLN A 19 5.91 -5.90 -3.39
C GLN A 19 5.52 -4.57 -2.76
N TYR A 20 5.23 -4.54 -1.45
CA TYR A 20 4.78 -3.32 -0.77
C TYR A 20 5.81 -2.20 -0.88
N LYS A 21 5.31 -1.02 -1.25
CA LYS A 21 6.06 0.24 -1.28
C LYS A 21 5.70 1.14 -0.11
N HIS A 22 4.49 1.01 0.43
CA HIS A 22 3.91 1.99 1.35
C HIS A 22 3.69 1.47 2.76
N TRP A 23 3.76 0.14 2.95
CA TRP A 23 3.58 -0.49 4.25
C TRP A 23 4.74 -1.39 4.62
N LYS A 24 5.03 -1.42 5.92
CA LYS A 24 5.93 -2.40 6.53
C LYS A 24 5.18 -3.19 7.58
N LEU A 25 5.26 -4.51 7.48
CA LEU A 25 4.62 -5.43 8.41
C LEU A 25 5.69 -6.19 9.20
N SER A 26 5.58 -6.16 10.53
CA SER A 26 6.42 -6.94 11.44
C SER A 26 5.60 -7.54 12.57
N PHE A 27 6.13 -8.59 13.20
CA PHE A 27 5.44 -9.38 14.19
C PHE A 27 6.26 -9.48 15.48
N GLU A 28 5.63 -9.15 16.60
CA GLU A 28 6.21 -9.19 17.94
C GLU A 28 5.31 -10.03 18.85
N GLY A 29 5.48 -11.35 18.77
CA GLY A 29 4.63 -12.31 19.49
C GLY A 29 3.16 -12.18 19.04
N PRO A 30 2.21 -11.90 19.96
CA PRO A 30 0.81 -11.77 19.61
C PRO A 30 0.43 -10.42 18.98
N VAL A 31 1.39 -9.50 18.80
CA VAL A 31 1.13 -8.16 18.25
C VAL A 31 1.75 -8.06 16.86
N ALA A 32 0.93 -7.69 15.87
CA ALA A 32 1.43 -7.24 14.58
C ALA A 32 1.60 -5.71 14.58
N GLN A 33 2.75 -5.25 14.09
CA GLN A 33 3.01 -3.84 13.84
C GLN A 33 2.91 -3.59 12.33
N LEU A 34 1.91 -2.81 11.94
CA LEU A 34 1.74 -2.32 10.58
C LEU A 34 2.13 -0.85 10.54
N VAL A 35 3.33 -0.58 10.00
CA VAL A 35 3.89 0.78 9.92
C VAL A 35 3.58 1.38 8.57
N MET A 36 2.87 2.51 8.60
CA MET A 36 2.71 3.36 7.41
C MET A 36 4.06 4.00 7.08
N LYS A 37 4.60 3.65 5.93
CA LYS A 37 5.87 4.17 5.42
C LYS A 37 5.73 4.41 3.93
N VAL A 38 4.97 5.43 3.58
CA VAL A 38 4.65 5.73 2.18
C VAL A 38 5.92 6.17 1.45
N ASP A 39 6.21 5.49 0.35
CA ASP A 39 7.21 5.93 -0.62
C ASP A 39 6.65 7.11 -1.44
N GLU A 40 7.21 8.31 -1.26
CA GLU A 40 6.75 9.54 -1.91
C GLU A 40 6.92 9.51 -3.45
N GLU A 41 7.85 8.68 -3.96
CA GLU A 41 8.23 8.58 -5.37
C GLU A 41 7.43 7.52 -6.14
N HIS A 42 6.55 6.78 -5.47
CA HIS A 42 5.74 5.72 -6.07
C HIS A 42 4.23 6.00 -5.98
N PRO A 43 3.72 7.13 -6.48
CA PRO A 43 2.28 7.36 -6.58
C PRO A 43 1.64 6.39 -7.59
N LEU A 44 0.34 6.12 -7.46
CA LEU A 44 -0.40 5.31 -8.43
C LEU A 44 -0.42 5.93 -9.83
N ARG A 45 -0.38 7.26 -9.91
CA ARG A 45 -0.42 8.01 -11.17
C ARG A 45 0.68 9.06 -11.18
N GLU A 46 1.21 9.33 -12.36
CA GLU A 46 2.13 10.45 -12.55
C GLU A 46 1.45 11.79 -12.27
N GLY A 47 2.25 12.79 -11.88
CA GLY A 47 1.79 14.18 -11.72
C GLY A 47 1.58 14.65 -10.28
N TYR A 48 1.79 13.78 -9.29
CA TYR A 48 1.84 14.17 -7.88
C TYR A 48 2.80 13.26 -7.09
N ALA A 49 3.15 13.65 -5.87
CA ALA A 49 3.99 12.87 -4.96
C ALA A 49 3.24 12.63 -3.64
N LEU A 50 3.50 11.50 -2.99
CA LEU A 50 2.82 11.10 -1.76
C LEU A 50 3.51 11.65 -0.50
N LYS A 51 3.54 12.98 -0.36
CA LYS A 51 4.29 13.65 0.70
C LYS A 51 3.75 13.43 2.10
N LEU A 52 4.64 13.31 3.08
CA LEU A 52 4.30 13.28 4.51
C LEU A 52 3.25 12.20 4.87
N ASN A 53 3.40 11.01 4.30
CA ASN A 53 2.42 9.91 4.42
C ASN A 53 1.01 10.28 3.94
N SER A 54 0.87 11.19 2.97
CA SER A 54 -0.36 11.26 2.18
C SER A 54 -0.54 9.97 1.38
N TYR A 55 -1.77 9.65 0.98
CA TYR A 55 -2.07 8.38 0.34
C TYR A 55 -2.97 8.56 -0.89
N ASP A 56 -2.88 7.58 -1.78
CA ASP A 56 -3.80 7.36 -2.89
C ASP A 56 -4.31 5.90 -2.85
N LEU A 57 -4.91 5.44 -3.94
CA LEU A 57 -5.47 4.10 -4.02
C LEU A 57 -4.41 2.97 -3.92
N SER A 58 -3.15 3.16 -4.35
CA SER A 58 -2.13 2.08 -4.23
C SER A 58 -1.80 1.78 -2.77
N VAL A 59 -1.75 2.82 -1.94
CA VAL A 59 -1.53 2.69 -0.49
C VAL A 59 -2.66 1.90 0.18
N ASP A 60 -3.91 2.13 -0.24
CA ASP A 60 -5.08 1.40 0.28
C ASP A 60 -5.14 -0.06 -0.22
N VAL A 61 -4.69 -0.34 -1.44
CA VAL A 61 -4.58 -1.71 -1.97
C VAL A 61 -3.64 -2.54 -1.11
N GLU A 62 -2.46 -2.00 -0.78
CA GLU A 62 -1.51 -2.68 0.10
C GLU A 62 -2.06 -2.85 1.52
N LEU A 63 -2.73 -1.84 2.07
CA LEU A 63 -3.37 -1.93 3.39
C LEU A 63 -4.41 -3.05 3.43
N ALA A 64 -5.24 -3.15 2.39
CA ALA A 64 -6.27 -4.18 2.29
C ALA A 64 -5.66 -5.59 2.25
N ASP A 65 -4.61 -5.80 1.46
CA ASP A 65 -3.87 -7.07 1.42
C ASP A 65 -3.24 -7.40 2.78
N ALA A 66 -2.57 -6.43 3.42
CA ALA A 66 -1.93 -6.61 4.72
C ALA A 66 -2.94 -7.05 5.79
N VAL A 67 -4.12 -6.41 5.83
CA VAL A 67 -5.19 -6.77 6.78
C VAL A 67 -5.78 -8.16 6.46
N GLN A 68 -5.90 -8.53 5.20
CA GLN A 68 -6.35 -9.89 4.85
C GLN A 68 -5.36 -10.94 5.34
N ARG A 69 -4.05 -10.72 5.15
CA ARG A 69 -3.01 -11.64 5.63
C ARG A 69 -3.01 -11.74 7.15
N LEU A 70 -3.13 -10.62 7.86
CA LEU A 70 -3.26 -10.65 9.32
C LEU A 70 -4.43 -11.52 9.78
N ARG A 71 -5.57 -11.48 9.07
CA ARG A 71 -6.76 -12.26 9.44
C ARG A 71 -6.62 -13.75 9.16
N PHE A 72 -5.96 -14.13 8.07
CA PHE A 72 -6.01 -15.50 7.55
C PHE A 72 -4.69 -16.26 7.64
N GLU A 73 -3.55 -15.55 7.67
CA GLU A 73 -2.21 -16.13 7.67
C GLU A 73 -1.54 -16.06 9.06
N HIS A 74 -2.02 -15.19 9.96
CA HIS A 74 -1.42 -14.93 11.28
C HIS A 74 -2.40 -15.13 12.45
N PRO A 75 -2.89 -16.37 12.70
CA PRO A 75 -3.83 -16.66 13.80
C PRO A 75 -3.26 -16.42 15.20
N GLU A 76 -1.93 -16.31 15.34
CA GLU A 76 -1.23 -15.98 16.58
C GLU A 76 -1.39 -14.51 17.00
N VAL A 77 -1.72 -13.62 16.05
CA VAL A 77 -1.91 -12.19 16.28
C VAL A 77 -3.31 -11.94 16.88
N LYS A 78 -3.41 -11.01 17.84
CA LYS A 78 -4.64 -10.73 18.60
C LYS A 78 -4.99 -9.24 18.69
#